data_AF-A0A920F2D7-F1
#
_entry.id   AF-A0A920F2D7-F1
#
_cell.length_a   1.000
_cell.length_b   1.000
_cell.length_c   1.000
_cell.angle_alpha   90.00
_cell.angle_beta   90.00
_cell.angle_gamma   90.00
#
_symmetry.space_group_name_H-M   'P 1'
#
loop_
_entity.id
_entity.type
_entity.pdbx_description
1 polymer ?
#
loop_
_entity_poly.entity_id
_entity_poly.type
_entity_poly.pdbx_seq_one_letter_code
_entity_poly.pdbx_strand_id
1 'polypeptide(L)' 'MAASLLEKPIEYLKGVGPNRGTLLRNELGIDTCKDLLYHFPNRYVDRTRFYNIAELPKCRLMCS' A
#
# COMPACT_ATOMS: atom_id res chain seq x y z
N MET A 1 22.71 18.37 7.65
CA MET A 1 22.68 18.00 6.22
C MET A 1 21.91 16.69 6.07
N ALA A 2 20.58 16.72 5.96
CA ALA A 2 19.76 15.51 5.86
C ALA A 2 19.65 15.04 4.40
N ALA A 3 20.80 14.77 3.77
CA ALA A 3 20.85 14.25 2.41
C ALA A 3 20.90 12.70 2.47
N SER A 4 20.05 12.05 1.67
CA SER A 4 20.00 10.60 1.33
C SER A 4 18.95 9.69 1.97
N LEU A 5 18.10 10.10 2.92
CA LEU A 5 17.14 9.14 3.52
C LEU A 5 16.09 8.62 2.52
N LEU A 6 15.76 9.44 1.52
CA LEU A 6 14.83 9.10 0.44
C LEU A 6 15.43 8.13 -0.58
N GLU A 7 16.75 8.13 -0.75
CA GLU A 7 17.48 7.27 -1.70
C GLU A 7 17.88 5.93 -1.07
N LYS A 8 17.70 5.78 0.24
CA LYS A 8 17.98 4.51 0.93
C LYS A 8 17.04 3.42 0.43
N PRO A 9 17.55 2.17 0.35
CA PRO A 9 16.70 1.05 0.02
C PRO A 9 15.66 0.82 1.12
N ILE A 10 14.50 0.34 0.71
CA ILE A 10 13.31 0.20 1.56
C ILE A 10 13.50 -0.67 2.81
N GLU A 11 14.48 -1.58 2.81
CA GLU A 11 14.85 -2.45 3.93
C GLU A 11 15.41 -1.71 5.15
N TYR A 12 15.91 -0.48 4.97
CA TYR A 12 16.35 0.37 6.10
C TYR A 12 15.17 0.96 6.88
N LEU A 13 13.94 0.83 6.37
CA LEU A 13 12.75 1.36 7.01
C LEU A 13 12.28 0.42 8.11
N LYS A 14 12.11 0.95 9.33
CA LYS A 14 11.69 0.17 10.49
C LYS A 14 10.33 -0.50 10.21
N GLY A 15 10.30 -1.84 10.28
CA GLY A 15 9.10 -2.65 10.00
C GLY A 15 9.10 -3.32 8.62
N VAL A 16 10.02 -2.96 7.73
CA VAL A 16 10.27 -3.67 6.47
C VAL A 16 11.48 -4.60 6.66
N GLY A 17 11.23 -5.87 6.94
CA GLY A 17 12.28 -6.89 6.91
C GLY A 17 12.64 -7.30 5.47
N PRO A 18 13.70 -8.12 5.28
CA PRO A 18 14.16 -8.56 3.96
C PRO A 18 13.05 -9.25 3.15
N ASN A 19 12.21 -10.07 3.80
CA ASN A 19 11.09 -10.74 3.16
C ASN A 19 10.00 -9.77 2.65
N ARG A 20 9.77 -8.64 3.35
CA ARG A 20 8.82 -7.63 2.90
C ARG A 20 9.44 -6.75 1.82
N GLY A 21 10.73 -6.46 1.92
CA GLY A 21 11.47 -5.74 0.89
C GLY A 21 11.42 -6.45 -0.46
N THR A 22 11.66 -7.76 -0.49
CA THR A 22 11.59 -8.54 -1.74
C THR A 22 10.19 -8.56 -2.35
N LEU A 23 9.13 -8.70 -1.55
CA LEU A 23 7.75 -8.61 -2.02
C LEU A 23 7.43 -7.23 -2.62
N LEU A 24 7.81 -6.15 -1.93
CA LEU A 24 7.57 -4.79 -2.40
C LEU A 24 8.29 -4.47 -3.71
N ARG A 25 9.51 -4.99 -3.89
CA ARG A 25 10.25 -4.89 -5.17
C ARG A 25 9.59 -5.69 -6.28
N ASN A 26 9.22 -6.93 -6.01
CA ASN A 26 8.70 -7.84 -7.02
C ASN A 26 7.27 -7.50 -7.46
N GLU A 27 6.41 -7.08 -6.52
CA GLU A 27 4.99 -6.83 -6.79
C GLU A 27 4.71 -5.38 -7.19
N LEU A 28 5.32 -4.41 -6.50
CA LEU A 28 5.02 -2.98 -6.67
C LEU A 28 6.15 -2.20 -7.35
N GLY A 29 7.34 -2.81 -7.56
CA GLY A 29 8.49 -2.12 -8.15
C GLY A 29 9.07 -1.02 -7.26
N ILE A 30 8.89 -1.10 -5.94
CA ILE A 30 9.31 -0.08 -4.98
C ILE A 30 10.67 -0.46 -4.38
N ASP A 31 11.72 0.21 -4.83
CA ASP A 31 13.10 -0.06 -4.37
C ASP A 31 13.55 0.92 -3.28
N THR A 32 13.16 2.19 -3.42
CA THR A 32 13.62 3.28 -2.55
C THR A 32 12.53 3.82 -1.65
N CYS A 33 12.93 4.46 -0.54
CA CYS A 33 12.00 5.19 0.33
C CYS A 33 11.23 6.29 -0.43
N LYS A 34 11.83 6.88 -1.46
CA LYS A 34 11.19 7.87 -2.33
C LYS A 34 9.99 7.28 -3.06
N ASP A 35 10.14 6.10 -3.63
CA ASP A 35 9.09 5.44 -4.41
C ASP A 35 7.88 5.11 -3.53
N LEU A 36 8.13 4.66 -2.29
CA LEU A 36 7.09 4.41 -1.31
C LEU A 36 6.33 5.69 -0.92
N LEU A 37 7.01 6.84 -0.86
CA LEU A 37 6.39 8.13 -0.54
C LEU A 37 5.40 8.59 -1.62
N TYR A 38 5.69 8.27 -2.89
CA TYR A 38 4.84 8.61 -4.03
C TYR A 38 3.83 7.51 -4.39
N HIS A 39 3.80 6.40 -3.65
CA HIS A 39 2.85 5.32 -3.86
C HIS A 39 1.56 5.56 -3.05
N PHE A 40 0.58 6.20 -3.68
CA PHE A 40 -0.71 6.53 -3.05
C PHE A 40 -1.71 5.35 -3.10
N PRO A 41 -2.57 5.20 -2.08
CA PRO A 41 -3.62 4.18 -2.10
C PRO A 41 -4.65 4.48 -3.20
N ASN A 42 -4.98 3.47 -4.01
CA ASN A 42 -5.99 3.58 -5.07
C ASN A 42 -7.40 3.87 -4.51
N ARG A 43 -7.72 3.31 -3.33
CA ARG A 43 -9.01 3.53 -2.67
C ARG A 43 -8.83 3.56 -1.16
N TYR A 44 -9.42 4.55 -0.53
CA TYR A 44 -9.59 4.59 0.92
C TYR A 44 -10.86 3.81 1.31
N VAL A 45 -10.71 2.84 2.21
CA VAL A 45 -11.83 2.06 2.74
C VAL A 45 -11.97 2.36 4.22
N ASP A 46 -13.00 3.14 4.56
CA ASP A 46 -13.37 3.43 5.93
C ASP A 46 -14.01 2.22 6.61
N ARG A 47 -13.31 1.67 7.61
CA ARG A 47 -13.78 0.51 8.40
C ARG A 47 -14.30 0.89 9.79
N THR A 48 -14.51 2.18 10.04
CA THR A 48 -15.04 2.69 11.33
C THR A 48 -16.48 2.25 11.58
N ARG A 49 -17.24 1.96 10.52
CA ARG A 49 -18.61 1.48 10.62
C ARG A 49 -18.66 0.00 10.24
N PHE A 50 -19.24 -0.80 11.12
CA PHE A 50 -19.61 -2.18 10.83
C PHE A 50 -20.98 -2.16 10.15
N TYR A 51 -21.05 -2.64 8.91
CA TYR A 51 -22.28 -2.76 8.16
C TYR A 51 -22.81 -4.18 8.28
N ASN A 52 -24.12 -4.32 8.51
CA ASN A 52 -24.76 -5.63 8.38
C ASN A 52 -24.81 -6.04 6.91
N ILE A 53 -24.83 -7.34 6.62
CA ILE A 53 -24.86 -7.86 5.24
C ILE A 53 -26.05 -7.28 4.45
N ALA A 54 -27.17 -7.00 5.13
CA ALA A 54 -28.36 -6.39 4.54
C ALA A 54 -28.18 -4.93 4.09
N GLU A 55 -27.16 -4.23 4.59
CA GLU A 55 -26.87 -2.81 4.31
C GLU A 55 -25.82 -2.65 3.19
N LEU A 56 -25.21 -3.74 2.75
CA LEU A 56 -24.26 -3.71 1.65
C LEU A 56 -24.98 -3.30 0.35
N PRO A 57 -24.39 -2.39 -0.45
CA PRO A 57 -24.96 -2.04 -1.74
C PRO A 57 -25.07 -3.30 -2.60
N LYS A 58 -26.28 -3.61 -3.08
CA LYS A 58 -26.48 -4.71 -4.02
C LYS A 58 -25.57 -4.47 -5.22
N CYS A 59 -24.66 -5.42 -5.45
CA CYS A 59 -23.70 -5.35 -6.54
C CYS A 59 -24.46 -5.24 -7.87
N ARG A 60 -24.53 -4.03 -8.43
CA ARG A 60 -25.05 -3.76 -9.78
C ARG A 60 -23.91 -3.88 -10.78
N LEU A 61 -23.11 -4.94 -10.68
CA LEU A 61 -22.15 -5.28 -11.73
C LEU A 61 -22.85 -6.25 -12.66
N MET A 62 -23.50 -5.62 -13.65
CA MET A 62 -23.72 -6.08 -15.02
C MET A 62 -23.74 -7.60 -15.19
N CYS A 63 -24.95 -8.16 -15.25
CA CYS A 63 -25.20 -9.28 -16.13
C CYS A 63 -24.85 -8.81 -17.55
N SER A 64 -23.81 -9.41 -18.14
CA SER A 64 -23.54 -9.44 -19.58
C SER A 64 -23.05 -10.84 -19.90
#